data_AF-A0A9I9CRM5-F1
#
_entry.id   AF-A0A9I9CRM5-F1
#
_cell.length_a   1.000
_cell.length_b   1.000
_cell.length_c   1.000
_cell.angle_alpha   90.00
_cell.angle_beta   90.00
_cell.angle_gamma   90.00
#
_symmetry.space_group_name_H-M   'P 1'
#
loop_
_entity.id
_entity.type
_entity.pdbx_description
1 polymer ?
#
loop_
_entity_poly.entity_id
_entity_poly.type
_entity_poly.pdbx_seq_one_letter_code
_entity_poly.pdbx_strand_id
1 'polypeptide(L)'
;MEWTSNIGSTIRNNHSRNGYENLSLLHLFQHLNGGIYDQEEVDYAKAISLSEMEVVKREALIIEKQKMKAITSQIEEDEELANAMQLSLVLESSLSNDSAHASSSRPFLASESKILCAGCNAEISIHEHIPHSNGVVEFGEHPFWAQKYCPSHETDGTSNCVSCERLQPKGINYILLKDGRSLCPDCSSFKIMNTNECQPLFHEVQEFFSSLNMKLNQEIPLGIVEREALNNAMEGEKNGHHHLSETRGLCLSEEQTIPIIHERKHIGSRSILKLLTQQRRLVRNCEVTAILILYGLPRLLTGSILAHEMMHAWLRLQGYPNLKPEIEEGICQVLAHMWLKSKINVGSETAMAAASSSSSLRPPCSNKDKKLSEIEKKLGECFIRQIELDASQAYGDGFRVGEQAVSKYGLKETLDHIKLTQTFPL
;
A
#
# COMPACT_ATOMS: atom_id res chain seq x y z
N MET A 1 -26.10 41.60 34.72
CA MET A 1 -24.66 41.34 34.54
C MET A 1 -24.40 39.86 34.71
N GLU A 2 -24.83 39.04 33.75
CA GLU A 2 -24.60 37.58 33.79
C GLU A 2 -24.77 36.91 32.42
N TRP A 3 -24.37 37.59 31.33
CA TRP A 3 -24.48 37.08 29.96
C TRP A 3 -23.18 37.12 29.14
N THR A 4 -22.08 37.58 29.73
CA THR A 4 -20.77 37.68 29.05
C THR A 4 -19.87 36.46 29.23
N SER A 5 -20.30 35.44 29.98
CA SER A 5 -19.46 34.26 30.27
C SER A 5 -19.64 33.09 29.29
N ASN A 6 -20.56 33.16 28.33
CA ASN A 6 -20.95 31.99 27.52
C ASN A 6 -20.56 32.03 26.03
N ILE A 7 -19.92 33.12 25.57
CA ILE A 7 -19.45 33.23 24.17
C ILE A 7 -17.99 32.76 24.05
N GLY A 8 -17.17 32.95 25.10
CA GLY A 8 -15.78 32.48 25.15
C GLY A 8 -15.58 30.96 25.34
N SER A 9 -16.64 30.21 25.66
CA SER A 9 -16.63 28.74 25.77
C SER A 9 -17.03 28.05 24.47
N THR A 10 -17.86 28.68 23.65
CA THR A 10 -18.36 28.10 22.39
C THR A 10 -17.36 28.23 21.24
N ILE A 11 -16.53 29.28 21.24
CA ILE A 11 -15.46 29.45 20.23
C ILE A 11 -14.25 28.55 20.53
N ARG A 12 -13.99 28.23 21.80
CA ARG A 12 -12.88 27.36 22.22
C ARG A 12 -13.09 25.89 21.82
N ASN A 13 -14.34 25.45 21.66
CA ASN A 13 -14.66 24.07 21.29
C ASN A 13 -14.80 23.83 19.78
N ASN A 14 -14.88 24.88 18.96
CA ASN A 14 -15.06 24.75 17.51
C ASN A 14 -13.79 24.97 16.68
N HIS A 15 -12.69 25.45 17.26
CA HIS A 15 -11.44 25.68 16.50
C HIS A 15 -10.48 24.50 16.41
N SER A 16 -10.84 23.31 16.93
CA SER A 16 -10.07 22.08 16.71
C SER A 16 -10.50 21.29 15.46
N ARG A 17 -11.35 21.85 14.60
CA ARG A 17 -11.81 21.19 13.37
C ARG A 17 -11.91 22.19 12.21
N ASN A 18 -11.21 21.87 11.12
CA ASN A 18 -11.27 22.47 9.79
C ASN A 18 -10.66 23.87 9.66
N GLY A 19 -9.36 23.89 9.34
CA GLY A 19 -8.82 24.93 8.47
C GLY A 19 -9.41 24.78 7.07
N TYR A 20 -9.72 25.91 6.43
CA TYR A 20 -10.19 26.06 5.04
C TYR A 20 -11.70 26.10 4.74
N GLU A 21 -12.59 26.60 5.60
CA GLU A 21 -13.94 27.03 5.13
C GLU A 21 -14.54 28.30 5.81
N ASN A 22 -13.74 29.12 6.49
CA ASN A 22 -14.31 30.22 7.30
C ASN A 22 -14.72 31.51 6.56
N LEU A 23 -14.49 31.63 5.24
CA LEU A 23 -15.07 32.74 4.46
C LEU A 23 -16.53 32.49 4.04
N SER A 24 -17.01 31.25 4.09
CA SER A 24 -18.39 30.90 3.68
C SER A 24 -19.40 31.07 4.81
N LEU A 25 -19.03 30.75 6.05
CA LEU A 25 -19.94 30.76 7.20
C LEU A 25 -20.32 32.17 7.68
N LEU A 26 -19.45 33.16 7.53
CA LEU A 26 -19.75 34.56 7.89
C LEU A 26 -20.79 35.20 6.95
N HIS A 27 -20.76 34.85 5.66
CA HIS A 27 -21.79 35.25 4.70
C HIS A 27 -23.13 34.53 4.94
N LEU A 28 -23.09 33.28 5.41
CA LEU A 28 -24.29 32.52 5.79
C LEU A 28 -24.94 33.03 7.09
N PHE A 29 -24.15 33.53 8.05
CA PHE A 29 -24.67 34.08 9.30
C PHE A 29 -25.30 35.46 9.15
N GLN A 30 -24.86 36.28 8.19
CA GLN A 30 -25.49 37.57 7.87
C GLN A 30 -26.93 37.44 7.35
N HIS A 31 -27.31 36.28 6.81
CA HIS A 31 -28.65 36.06 6.26
C HIS A 31 -29.65 35.44 7.26
N LEU A 32 -29.19 34.89 8.39
CA LEU A 32 -30.04 34.08 9.27
C LEU A 32 -30.48 34.79 10.55
N ASN A 33 -29.80 35.84 11.00
CA ASN A 33 -30.19 36.59 12.19
C ASN A 33 -30.11 38.10 11.89
N GLY A 34 -31.27 38.74 11.74
CA GLY A 34 -31.42 40.19 11.49
C GLY A 34 -30.99 41.08 12.66
N GLY A 35 -29.74 41.00 13.07
CA GLY A 35 -29.08 41.93 13.99
C GLY A 35 -28.03 42.74 13.24
N ILE A 36 -28.14 44.07 13.28
CA ILE A 36 -27.11 44.99 12.80
C ILE A 36 -25.96 44.90 13.81
N TYR A 37 -24.88 44.22 13.45
CA TYR A 37 -23.63 44.25 14.22
C TYR A 37 -22.79 45.44 13.75
N ASP A 38 -22.20 46.17 14.71
CA ASP A 38 -21.34 47.31 14.40
C ASP A 38 -20.10 46.84 13.63
N GLN A 39 -19.75 47.57 12.56
CA GLN A 39 -18.66 47.23 11.64
C GLN A 39 -17.30 47.08 12.36
N GLU A 40 -17.12 47.79 13.48
CA GLU A 40 -15.93 47.70 14.33
C GLU A 40 -15.78 46.32 15.01
N GLU A 41 -16.87 45.67 15.40
CA GLU A 41 -16.82 44.33 16.03
C GLU A 41 -16.45 43.24 15.01
N VAL A 42 -16.92 43.39 13.76
CA VAL A 42 -16.59 42.48 12.66
C VAL A 42 -15.12 42.62 12.28
N ASP A 43 -14.62 43.85 12.20
CA ASP A 43 -13.23 44.13 11.85
C ASP A 43 -12.27 43.69 12.97
N TYR A 44 -12.67 43.81 14.25
CA TYR A 44 -11.91 43.30 15.39
C TYR A 44 -11.82 41.76 15.39
N ALA A 45 -12.93 41.06 15.13
CA ALA A 45 -12.93 39.60 15.03
C ALA A 45 -12.05 39.11 13.86
N LYS A 46 -12.07 39.81 12.73
CA LYS A 46 -11.23 39.51 11.56
C LYS A 46 -9.74 39.70 11.87
N ALA A 47 -9.39 40.76 12.60
CA ALA A 47 -8.01 41.02 13.01
C ALA A 47 -7.48 39.93 13.95
N ILE A 48 -8.30 39.46 14.90
CA ILE A 48 -7.92 38.35 15.80
C ILE A 48 -7.70 37.07 14.99
N SER A 49 -8.64 36.66 14.14
CA SER A 49 -8.50 35.44 13.34
C SER A 49 -7.29 35.48 12.40
N LEU A 50 -6.97 36.64 11.82
CA LEU A 50 -5.77 36.81 10.99
C LEU A 50 -4.49 36.67 11.83
N SER A 51 -4.46 37.25 13.03
CA SER A 51 -3.30 37.16 13.93
C SER A 51 -3.06 35.73 14.44
N GLU A 52 -4.13 35.00 14.77
CA GLU A 52 -4.06 33.61 15.22
C GLU A 52 -3.60 32.69 14.08
N MET A 53 -4.09 32.90 12.86
CA MET A 53 -3.66 32.14 11.69
C MET A 53 -2.18 32.39 11.34
N GLU A 54 -1.67 33.61 11.55
CA GLU A 54 -0.24 33.89 11.39
C GLU A 54 0.63 33.18 12.43
N VAL A 55 0.16 33.07 13.68
CA VAL A 55 0.88 32.32 14.73
C VAL A 55 0.93 30.84 14.39
N VAL A 56 -0.20 30.23 14.01
CA VAL A 56 -0.26 28.82 13.60
C VAL A 56 0.64 28.54 12.39
N LYS A 57 0.68 29.46 11.42
CA LYS A 57 1.56 29.34 10.25
C LYS A 57 3.04 29.40 10.63
N ARG A 58 3.42 30.23 11.60
CA ARG A 58 4.80 30.29 12.12
C ARG A 58 5.18 29.02 12.87
N GLU A 59 4.27 28.49 13.69
CA GLU A 59 4.51 27.22 14.42
C GLU A 59 4.69 26.04 13.47
N ALA A 60 3.85 25.92 12.42
CA ALA A 60 3.99 24.89 11.40
C ALA A 60 5.35 24.97 10.67
N LEU A 61 5.80 26.18 10.33
CA LEU A 61 7.09 26.43 9.70
C LEU A 61 8.28 26.05 10.60
N ILE A 62 8.15 26.24 11.91
CA ILE A 62 9.17 25.83 12.89
C ILE A 62 9.25 24.31 12.95
N ILE A 63 8.11 23.61 12.99
CA ILE A 63 8.05 22.15 13.01
C ILE A 63 8.64 21.57 11.72
N GLU A 64 8.30 22.12 10.56
CA GLU A 64 8.84 21.69 9.27
C GLU A 64 10.36 21.89 9.20
N LYS A 65 10.86 23.05 9.68
CA LYS A 65 12.30 23.31 9.75
C LYS A 65 13.03 22.38 10.73
N GLN A 66 12.40 21.99 11.83
CA GLN A 66 12.94 21.00 12.77
C GLN A 66 12.99 19.60 12.16
N LYS A 67 11.92 19.18 11.46
CA LYS A 67 11.87 17.91 10.73
C LYS A 67 12.96 17.85 9.66
N MET A 68 13.13 18.92 8.89
CA MET A 68 14.17 18.98 7.86
C MET A 68 15.57 18.89 8.45
N LYS A 69 15.83 19.56 9.58
CA LYS A 69 17.11 19.46 10.27
C LYS A 69 17.40 18.05 10.80
N ALA A 70 16.39 17.35 11.33
CA ALA A 70 16.52 15.97 11.79
C ALA A 70 16.82 15.02 10.62
N ILE A 71 16.14 15.20 9.48
CA ILE A 71 16.39 14.42 8.26
C ILE A 71 17.81 14.67 7.73
N THR A 72 18.29 15.92 7.71
CA THR A 72 19.67 16.21 7.28
C THR A 72 20.71 15.57 8.20
N SER A 73 20.51 15.61 9.52
CA SER A 73 21.40 14.94 10.48
C SER A 73 21.42 13.43 10.29
N GLN A 74 20.27 12.81 10.00
CA GLN A 74 20.18 11.37 9.74
C GLN A 74 20.90 10.98 8.44
N ILE A 75 20.79 11.81 7.40
CA ILE A 75 21.49 11.59 6.13
C ILE A 75 23.01 11.67 6.30
N GLU A 76 23.50 12.62 7.12
CA GLU A 76 24.93 12.74 7.43
C GLU A 76 25.44 11.50 8.20
N GLU A 77 24.67 10.99 9.17
CA GLU A 77 25.01 9.76 9.91
C GLU A 77 25.02 8.51 9.02
N ASP A 78 24.03 8.39 8.10
CA ASP A 78 23.93 7.27 7.17
C ASP A 78 25.07 7.30 6.12
N GLU A 79 25.53 8.49 5.72
CA GLU A 79 26.69 8.67 4.83
C GLU A 79 28.01 8.27 5.51
N GLU A 80 28.19 8.62 6.79
CA GLU A 80 29.34 8.16 7.58
C GLU A 80 29.35 6.64 7.76
N LEU A 81 28.18 6.03 8.01
CA LEU A 81 28.05 4.58 8.13
C LEU A 81 28.34 3.87 6.80
N ALA A 82 27.83 4.39 5.68
CA ALA A 82 28.12 3.87 4.35
C ALA A 82 29.62 3.93 4.02
N ASN A 83 30.28 5.04 4.36
CA ASN A 83 31.73 5.19 4.18
C ASN A 83 32.53 4.19 5.06
N ALA A 84 32.09 3.93 6.30
CA ALA A 84 32.73 2.96 7.18
C ALA A 84 32.60 1.50 6.67
N MET A 85 31.45 1.14 6.08
CA MET A 85 31.27 -0.17 5.44
C MET A 85 32.15 -0.32 4.19
N GLN A 86 32.24 0.73 3.36
CA GLN A 86 33.09 0.75 2.18
C GLN A 86 34.57 0.55 2.55
N LEU A 87 35.04 1.20 3.62
CA LEU A 87 36.42 1.06 4.11
C LEU A 87 36.71 -0.33 4.68
N SER A 88 35.71 -0.98 5.31
CA SER A 88 35.85 -2.34 5.84
C SER A 88 36.00 -3.38 4.71
N LEU A 89 35.25 -3.21 3.62
CA LEU A 89 35.37 -4.06 2.42
C LEU A 89 36.74 -3.91 1.72
N VAL A 90 37.31 -2.71 1.72
CA VAL A 90 38.66 -2.47 1.19
C VAL A 90 39.73 -3.15 2.05
N LEU A 91 39.55 -3.19 3.38
CA LEU A 91 40.51 -3.83 4.29
C LEU A 91 40.51 -5.36 4.17
N GLU A 92 39.36 -6.00 3.95
CA GLU A 92 39.25 -7.46 3.76
C GLU A 92 39.88 -7.92 2.43
N SER A 93 39.79 -7.11 1.37
CA SER A 93 40.41 -7.42 0.07
C SER A 93 41.95 -7.39 0.09
N SER A 94 42.55 -6.84 1.15
CA SER A 94 44.01 -6.69 1.29
C SER A 94 44.71 -7.94 1.87
N LEU A 95 43.96 -8.94 2.35
CA LEU A 95 44.50 -10.09 3.09
C LEU A 95 44.44 -11.43 2.34
N SER A 96 44.02 -11.44 1.08
CA SER A 96 43.83 -12.68 0.29
C SER A 96 44.57 -12.64 -1.06
N ASN A 97 45.89 -12.48 -1.02
CA ASN A 97 46.73 -12.77 -2.18
C ASN A 97 47.90 -13.65 -1.76
N ASP A 98 47.83 -14.94 -2.08
CA ASP A 98 49.04 -15.72 -2.42
C ASP A 98 48.75 -17.00 -3.23
N SER A 99 49.61 -17.18 -4.25
CA SER A 99 49.97 -18.41 -4.97
C SER A 99 49.21 -18.90 -6.24
N ALA A 100 49.77 -18.51 -7.38
CA ALA A 100 50.51 -19.37 -8.33
C ALA A 100 49.84 -20.40 -9.28
N HIS A 101 50.11 -20.15 -10.57
CA HIS A 101 50.45 -21.05 -11.69
C HIS A 101 49.37 -21.78 -12.53
N ALA A 102 49.19 -21.21 -13.75
CA ALA A 102 49.36 -21.82 -15.07
C ALA A 102 48.67 -23.16 -15.38
N SER A 103 47.75 -23.14 -16.36
CA SER A 103 47.97 -23.79 -17.66
C SER A 103 46.82 -23.48 -18.64
N SER A 104 47.24 -23.14 -19.85
CA SER A 104 46.43 -22.92 -21.05
C SER A 104 45.41 -24.03 -21.34
N SER A 105 44.17 -23.63 -21.59
CA SER A 105 43.26 -24.28 -22.55
C SER A 105 42.16 -23.29 -22.90
N ARG A 106 42.19 -22.75 -24.12
CA ARG A 106 41.09 -21.97 -24.71
C ARG A 106 39.81 -22.80 -24.66
N PRO A 107 38.71 -22.33 -24.04
CA PRO A 107 37.41 -22.87 -24.33
C PRO A 107 36.83 -22.17 -25.55
N PHE A 108 36.26 -23.01 -26.41
CA PHE A 108 35.35 -22.68 -27.49
C PHE A 108 34.48 -21.44 -27.22
N LEU A 109 34.40 -20.56 -28.22
CA LEU A 109 33.39 -19.51 -28.36
C LEU A 109 31.99 -20.14 -28.31
N ALA A 110 31.41 -20.21 -27.11
CA ALA A 110 29.98 -20.34 -26.94
C ALA A 110 29.36 -18.98 -27.26
N SER A 111 28.28 -18.96 -28.02
CA SER A 111 27.58 -17.74 -28.45
C SER A 111 27.40 -16.78 -27.28
N GLU A 112 27.97 -15.58 -27.37
CA GLU A 112 27.74 -14.51 -26.40
C GLU A 112 26.24 -14.18 -26.39
N SER A 113 25.53 -14.70 -25.39
CA SER A 113 24.13 -14.36 -25.15
C SER A 113 24.07 -12.89 -24.77
N LYS A 114 23.81 -12.03 -25.76
CA LYS A 114 23.63 -10.59 -25.57
C LYS A 114 22.51 -10.34 -24.57
N ILE A 115 22.85 -9.78 -23.41
CA ILE A 115 21.84 -9.37 -22.43
C ILE A 115 21.31 -8.01 -22.89
N LEU A 116 20.00 -7.90 -23.09
CA LEU A 116 19.37 -6.63 -23.42
C LEU A 116 18.76 -6.01 -22.17
N CYS A 117 19.02 -4.73 -21.95
CA CYS A 117 18.38 -3.95 -20.91
C CYS A 117 16.89 -3.79 -21.26
N ALA A 118 16.03 -4.19 -20.34
CA ALA A 118 14.59 -4.08 -20.53
C ALA A 118 14.05 -2.64 -20.42
N GLY A 119 14.85 -1.70 -19.91
CA GLY A 119 14.55 -0.28 -19.87
C GLY A 119 14.91 0.39 -21.19
N CYS A 120 16.20 0.50 -21.52
CA CYS A 120 16.66 1.26 -22.70
C CYS A 120 16.73 0.46 -24.02
N ASN A 121 16.50 -0.86 -23.99
CA ASN A 121 16.71 -1.81 -25.08
C ASN A 121 18.16 -1.86 -25.61
N ALA A 122 19.12 -1.27 -24.90
CA ALA A 122 20.53 -1.39 -25.23
C ALA A 122 21.10 -2.74 -24.79
N GLU A 123 22.14 -3.19 -25.47
CA GLU A 123 22.95 -4.31 -25.02
C GLU A 123 23.67 -3.92 -23.73
N ILE A 124 23.47 -4.70 -22.67
CA ILE A 124 24.27 -4.61 -21.44
C ILE A 124 25.60 -5.26 -21.77
N SER A 125 26.49 -4.49 -22.40
CA SER A 125 27.78 -4.99 -22.83
C SER A 125 28.65 -5.30 -21.62
N ILE A 126 29.26 -6.49 -21.67
CA ILE A 126 30.29 -6.97 -20.73
C ILE A 126 31.56 -6.08 -20.79
N HIS A 127 31.69 -5.35 -21.88
CA HIS A 127 32.78 -4.42 -22.15
C HIS A 127 32.19 -3.18 -22.78
N GLU A 128 32.06 -2.11 -22.00
CA GLU A 128 32.58 -0.78 -22.35
C GLU A 128 32.06 0.22 -21.30
N HIS A 129 32.99 0.63 -20.42
CA HIS A 129 32.93 1.72 -19.42
C HIS A 129 32.50 1.35 -17.99
N ILE A 130 33.37 0.66 -17.22
CA ILE A 130 33.73 1.10 -15.84
C ILE A 130 35.19 0.69 -15.53
N PRO A 131 36.05 1.62 -15.08
CA PRO A 131 37.36 1.33 -14.51
C PRO A 131 37.21 0.85 -13.07
N HIS A 132 36.63 -0.33 -12.87
CA HIS A 132 36.80 -1.09 -11.63
C HIS A 132 37.19 -2.51 -12.04
N SER A 133 38.44 -2.84 -11.73
CA SER A 133 39.02 -4.17 -11.84
C SER A 133 38.01 -5.22 -11.38
N ASN A 134 37.65 -6.16 -12.27
CA ASN A 134 37.30 -7.58 -12.03
C ASN A 134 36.48 -8.23 -13.17
N GLY A 135 36.04 -7.47 -14.18
CA GLY A 135 35.36 -8.05 -15.35
C GLY A 135 33.97 -8.65 -15.06
N VAL A 136 33.32 -8.22 -13.97
CA VAL A 136 31.96 -8.61 -13.60
C VAL A 136 30.97 -7.62 -14.22
N VAL A 137 29.95 -8.12 -14.92
CA VAL A 137 28.87 -7.31 -15.47
C VAL A 137 27.94 -6.92 -14.32
N GLU A 138 27.86 -5.64 -14.01
CA GLU A 138 26.86 -5.12 -13.07
C GLU A 138 25.56 -4.82 -13.82
N PHE A 139 24.51 -5.61 -13.56
CA PHE A 139 23.15 -5.35 -14.03
C PHE A 139 22.16 -5.58 -12.88
N GLY A 140 21.11 -4.76 -12.85
CA GLY A 140 19.97 -5.00 -11.97
C GLY A 140 19.09 -6.09 -12.54
N GLU A 141 18.52 -6.94 -11.69
CA GLU A 141 17.56 -7.96 -12.10
C GLU A 141 16.32 -7.90 -11.21
N HIS A 142 15.15 -7.79 -11.84
CA HIS A 142 13.89 -7.83 -11.10
C HIS A 142 13.66 -9.25 -10.51
N PRO A 143 13.45 -9.39 -9.18
CA PRO A 143 13.42 -10.69 -8.50
C PRO A 143 12.41 -11.71 -9.05
N PHE A 144 11.22 -11.26 -9.47
CA PHE A 144 10.19 -12.14 -10.04
C PHE A 144 10.24 -12.24 -11.58
N TRP A 145 10.30 -11.11 -12.30
CA TRP A 145 10.20 -11.10 -13.76
C TRP A 145 11.50 -11.48 -14.47
N ALA A 146 12.62 -11.63 -13.75
CA ALA A 146 13.96 -11.80 -14.30
C ALA A 146 14.30 -10.70 -15.33
N GLN A 147 13.73 -9.50 -15.14
CA GLN A 147 13.93 -8.36 -16.01
C GLN A 147 15.31 -7.79 -15.72
N LYS A 148 16.25 -7.95 -16.66
CA LYS A 148 17.60 -7.40 -16.56
C LYS A 148 17.61 -5.95 -17.05
N TYR A 149 18.23 -5.05 -16.30
CA TYR A 149 18.29 -3.63 -16.62
C TYR A 149 19.61 -2.99 -16.21
N CYS A 150 19.93 -1.86 -16.85
CA CYS A 150 21.10 -1.06 -16.50
C CYS A 150 20.93 -0.44 -15.11
N PRO A 151 21.92 -0.49 -14.21
CA PRO A 151 21.84 0.12 -12.87
C PRO A 151 21.50 1.61 -12.89
N SER A 152 21.82 2.33 -13.97
CA SER A 152 21.44 3.73 -14.16
C SER A 152 19.92 3.98 -14.05
N HIS A 153 19.10 2.98 -14.36
CA HIS A 153 17.64 3.09 -14.26
C HIS A 153 17.10 3.20 -12.83
N GLU A 154 17.93 2.94 -11.81
CA GLU A 154 17.57 3.18 -10.41
C GLU A 154 17.54 4.67 -10.06
N THR A 155 18.24 5.52 -10.83
CA THR A 155 18.41 6.95 -10.54
C THR A 155 18.03 7.89 -11.67
N ASP A 156 17.83 7.39 -12.90
CA ASP A 156 17.54 8.21 -14.08
C ASP A 156 16.08 8.67 -14.22
N GLY A 157 15.20 8.29 -13.27
CA GLY A 157 13.78 8.63 -13.27
C GLY A 157 12.90 7.74 -14.15
N THR A 158 13.44 6.64 -14.68
CA THR A 158 12.61 5.62 -15.38
C THR A 158 11.56 5.07 -14.41
N SER A 159 10.29 5.11 -14.83
CA SER A 159 9.19 4.69 -13.97
C SER A 159 9.11 3.17 -13.84
N ASN A 160 8.77 2.72 -12.63
CA ASN A 160 8.35 1.35 -12.37
C ASN A 160 6.82 1.25 -12.28
N CYS A 161 6.29 0.08 -12.61
CA CYS A 161 4.87 -0.20 -12.38
C CYS A 161 4.61 -0.24 -10.88
N VAL A 162 3.66 0.55 -10.37
CA VAL A 162 3.36 0.58 -8.92
C VAL A 162 2.84 -0.75 -8.36
N SER A 163 2.33 -1.64 -9.21
CA SER A 163 1.78 -2.93 -8.76
C SER A 163 2.79 -4.07 -8.90
N CYS A 164 3.39 -4.25 -10.07
CA CYS A 164 4.27 -5.40 -10.35
C CYS A 164 5.75 -5.04 -10.46
N GLU A 165 6.12 -3.79 -10.15
CA GLU A 165 7.49 -3.28 -10.05
C GLU A 165 8.35 -3.38 -11.31
N ARG A 166 7.79 -3.87 -12.43
CA ARG A 166 8.48 -3.87 -13.73
C ARG A 166 8.88 -2.47 -14.15
N LEU A 167 10.14 -2.38 -14.61
CA LEU A 167 10.71 -1.20 -15.21
C LEU A 167 10.03 -0.90 -16.55
N GLN A 168 9.71 0.37 -16.78
CA GLN A 168 9.12 0.82 -18.04
C GLN A 168 10.10 0.67 -19.21
N PRO A 169 9.76 -0.15 -20.23
CA PRO A 169 10.60 -0.27 -21.42
C PRO A 169 10.51 0.96 -22.33
N LYS A 170 11.61 1.27 -23.01
CA LYS A 170 11.69 2.35 -23.98
C LYS A 170 10.73 2.08 -25.14
N GLY A 171 9.88 3.06 -25.41
CA GLY A 171 8.86 2.99 -26.46
C GLY A 171 7.55 2.33 -26.03
N ILE A 172 7.44 1.83 -24.79
CA ILE A 172 6.17 1.40 -24.20
C ILE A 172 5.72 2.44 -23.19
N ASN A 173 4.50 2.95 -23.37
CA ASN A 173 3.93 3.93 -22.46
C ASN A 173 3.20 3.23 -21.32
N TYR A 174 3.62 3.51 -20.10
CA TYR A 174 2.84 3.16 -18.92
C TYR A 174 1.71 4.18 -18.73
N ILE A 175 0.65 3.76 -18.04
CA ILE A 175 -0.51 4.59 -17.76
C ILE A 175 -0.23 5.35 -16.47
N LEU A 176 -0.10 6.67 -16.59
CA LEU A 176 0.04 7.59 -15.47
C LEU A 176 -1.33 7.86 -14.84
N LEU A 177 -1.45 7.57 -13.54
CA LEU A 177 -2.61 7.91 -12.72
C LEU A 177 -2.53 9.38 -12.27
N LYS A 178 -3.67 9.94 -11.84
CA LYS A 178 -3.74 11.34 -11.36
C LYS A 178 -2.82 11.65 -10.18
N ASP A 179 -2.58 10.65 -9.34
CA ASP A 179 -1.67 10.75 -8.19
C ASP A 179 -0.20 10.53 -8.56
N GLY A 180 0.14 10.41 -9.85
CA GLY A 180 1.51 10.26 -10.33
C GLY A 180 2.03 8.81 -10.33
N ARG A 181 1.24 7.81 -9.91
CA ARG A 181 1.62 6.40 -10.06
C ARG A 181 1.59 5.97 -11.52
N SER A 182 2.53 5.11 -11.90
CA SER A 182 2.59 4.53 -13.24
C SER A 182 2.16 3.06 -13.20
N LEU A 183 1.30 2.65 -14.14
CA LEU A 183 0.88 1.25 -14.31
C LEU A 183 1.32 0.72 -15.67
N CYS A 184 1.93 -0.46 -15.68
CA CYS A 184 2.18 -1.17 -16.94
C CYS A 184 0.85 -1.61 -17.60
N PRO A 185 0.86 -1.88 -18.93
CA PRO A 185 -0.34 -2.29 -19.66
C PRO A 185 -1.06 -3.52 -19.07
N ASP A 186 -0.30 -4.53 -18.61
CA ASP A 186 -0.88 -5.73 -18.02
C ASP A 186 -1.62 -5.42 -16.72
N CYS A 187 -1.00 -4.70 -15.79
CA CYS A 187 -1.64 -4.33 -14.52
C CYS A 187 -2.86 -3.43 -14.75
N SER A 188 -2.75 -2.47 -15.68
CA SER A 188 -3.89 -1.59 -15.99
C SER A 188 -5.07 -2.32 -16.62
N SER A 189 -4.86 -3.50 -17.22
CA SER A 189 -5.95 -4.28 -17.83
C SER A 189 -6.91 -4.87 -16.78
N PHE A 190 -6.45 -4.97 -15.52
CA PHE A 190 -7.21 -5.55 -14.41
C PHE A 190 -7.52 -4.54 -13.30
N LYS A 191 -7.29 -3.24 -13.51
CA LYS A 191 -7.40 -2.24 -12.45
C LYS A 191 -8.84 -1.98 -12.01
N ILE A 192 -9.03 -1.72 -10.72
CA ILE A 192 -10.30 -1.31 -10.13
C ILE A 192 -10.26 0.20 -9.88
N MET A 193 -11.24 0.94 -10.40
CA MET A 193 -11.23 2.40 -10.37
C MET A 193 -12.21 3.00 -9.36
N ASN A 194 -13.24 2.27 -8.96
CA ASN A 194 -14.28 2.80 -8.06
C ASN A 194 -14.89 1.70 -7.18
N THR A 195 -15.67 2.14 -6.20
CA THR A 195 -16.28 1.26 -5.20
C THR A 195 -17.22 0.22 -5.81
N ASN A 196 -17.96 0.55 -6.87
CA ASN A 196 -18.91 -0.38 -7.50
C ASN A 196 -18.18 -1.53 -8.20
N GLU A 197 -17.08 -1.24 -8.88
CA GLU A 197 -16.21 -2.26 -9.50
C GLU A 197 -15.57 -3.19 -8.45
N CYS A 198 -15.32 -2.67 -7.25
CA CYS A 198 -14.76 -3.46 -6.15
C CYS A 198 -15.79 -4.33 -5.42
N GLN A 199 -17.10 -4.03 -5.52
CA GLN A 199 -18.12 -4.76 -4.77
C GLN A 199 -18.12 -6.28 -5.03
N PRO A 200 -18.06 -6.80 -6.27
CA PRO A 200 -18.00 -8.24 -6.50
C PRO A 200 -16.78 -8.90 -5.84
N LEU A 201 -15.63 -8.22 -5.89
CA LEU A 201 -14.41 -8.67 -5.22
C LEU A 201 -14.58 -8.66 -3.69
N PHE A 202 -15.30 -7.68 -3.14
CA PHE A 202 -15.60 -7.64 -1.71
C PHE A 202 -16.38 -8.86 -1.23
N HIS A 203 -17.44 -9.22 -1.95
CA HIS A 203 -18.23 -10.43 -1.65
C HIS A 203 -17.38 -11.70 -1.77
N GLU A 204 -16.50 -11.76 -2.77
CA GLU A 204 -15.58 -12.89 -2.97
C GLU A 204 -14.60 -13.06 -1.78
N VAL A 205 -14.11 -11.97 -1.20
CA VAL A 205 -13.27 -12.04 0.01
C VAL A 205 -14.13 -12.39 1.24
N GLN A 206 -15.35 -11.87 1.37
CA GLN A 206 -16.27 -12.28 2.45
C GLN A 206 -16.61 -13.77 2.41
N GLU A 207 -16.79 -14.35 1.23
CA GLU A 207 -16.98 -15.79 1.04
C GLU A 207 -15.73 -16.59 1.44
N PHE A 208 -14.54 -16.08 1.11
CA PHE A 208 -13.28 -16.67 1.58
C PHE A 208 -13.18 -16.68 3.11
N PHE A 209 -13.46 -15.56 3.78
CA PHE A 209 -13.49 -15.54 5.25
C PHE A 209 -14.57 -16.48 5.82
N SER A 210 -15.72 -16.58 5.15
CA SER A 210 -16.77 -17.52 5.55
C SER A 210 -16.35 -18.98 5.43
N SER A 211 -15.54 -19.33 4.42
CA SER A 211 -15.03 -20.69 4.23
C SER A 211 -13.96 -21.08 5.26
N LEU A 212 -13.31 -20.08 5.87
CA LEU A 212 -12.40 -20.24 7.01
C LEU A 212 -13.14 -20.24 8.37
N ASN A 213 -14.47 -20.24 8.37
CA ASN A 213 -15.32 -20.07 9.57
C ASN A 213 -15.10 -18.74 10.31
N MET A 214 -14.65 -17.70 9.60
CA MET A 214 -14.33 -16.38 10.13
C MET A 214 -15.34 -15.33 9.65
N LYS A 215 -16.64 -15.57 9.87
CA LYS A 215 -17.69 -14.65 9.43
C LYS A 215 -17.62 -13.32 10.18
N LEU A 216 -17.68 -12.21 9.45
CA LEU A 216 -17.86 -10.88 10.03
C LEU A 216 -19.36 -10.64 10.24
N ASN A 217 -19.76 -10.45 11.50
CA ASN A 217 -21.17 -10.24 11.88
C ASN A 217 -21.65 -8.79 11.67
N GLN A 218 -20.78 -7.94 11.12
CA GLN A 218 -21.03 -6.52 10.91
C GLN A 218 -20.92 -6.20 9.41
N GLU A 219 -21.84 -5.38 8.91
CA GLU A 219 -21.69 -4.75 7.60
C GLU A 219 -20.63 -3.65 7.68
N ILE A 220 -19.49 -3.86 7.02
CA ILE A 220 -18.39 -2.89 6.96
C ILE A 220 -18.44 -2.16 5.61
N PRO A 221 -18.61 -0.83 5.59
CA PRO A 221 -18.54 -0.05 4.37
C PRO A 221 -17.17 -0.18 3.68
N LEU A 222 -17.17 -0.45 2.38
CA LEU A 222 -15.97 -0.41 1.53
C LEU A 222 -15.91 0.91 0.75
N GLY A 223 -14.72 1.52 0.65
CA GLY A 223 -14.47 2.70 -0.17
C GLY A 223 -13.19 2.59 -1.00
N ILE A 224 -13.29 2.84 -2.31
CA ILE A 224 -12.12 3.09 -3.16
C ILE A 224 -11.79 4.59 -3.12
N VAL A 225 -10.54 4.94 -2.79
CA VAL A 225 -10.14 6.32 -2.48
C VAL A 225 -8.85 6.73 -3.20
N GLU A 226 -8.63 8.05 -3.32
CA GLU A 226 -7.37 8.64 -3.80
C GLU A 226 -6.28 8.62 -2.70
N ARG A 227 -5.01 8.72 -3.10
CA ARG A 227 -3.87 8.65 -2.16
C ARG A 227 -3.97 9.68 -1.02
N GLU A 228 -4.29 10.93 -1.37
CA GLU A 228 -4.41 12.01 -0.37
C GLU A 228 -5.47 11.68 0.68
N ALA A 229 -6.61 11.15 0.25
CA ALA A 229 -7.69 10.73 1.14
C ALA A 229 -7.27 9.59 2.07
N LEU A 230 -6.52 8.63 1.55
CA LEU A 230 -6.03 7.49 2.34
C LEU A 230 -4.98 7.93 3.36
N ASN A 231 -4.06 8.82 2.98
CA ASN A 231 -3.05 9.37 3.87
C ASN A 231 -3.69 10.22 4.99
N ASN A 232 -4.63 11.10 4.64
CA ASN A 232 -5.36 11.90 5.62
C ASN A 232 -6.16 11.01 6.60
N ALA A 233 -6.75 9.92 6.08
CA ALA A 233 -7.48 8.97 6.92
C ALA A 233 -6.56 8.23 7.90
N MET A 234 -5.36 7.86 7.44
CA MET A 234 -4.33 7.23 8.26
C MET A 234 -3.83 8.15 9.38
N GLU A 235 -3.64 9.45 9.12
CA GLU A 235 -3.27 10.44 10.15
C GLU A 235 -4.35 10.60 11.23
N GLY A 236 -5.62 10.35 10.90
CA GLY A 236 -6.73 10.39 11.84
C GLY A 236 -6.88 9.14 12.71
N GLU A 237 -6.22 8.03 12.37
CA GLU A 237 -6.33 6.76 13.10
C GLU A 237 -5.29 6.66 14.23
N LYS A 238 -5.76 6.51 15.47
CA LYS A 238 -4.89 6.39 16.65
C LYS A 238 -4.12 5.06 16.74
N ASN A 239 -4.61 4.04 16.04
CA ASN A 239 -4.03 2.70 15.99
C ASN A 239 -3.34 2.41 14.64
N GLY A 240 -3.17 3.41 13.78
CA GLY A 240 -2.48 3.23 12.50
C GLY A 240 -0.99 2.97 12.72
N HIS A 241 -0.48 1.83 12.26
CA HIS A 241 0.96 1.60 12.18
C HIS A 241 1.51 2.31 10.94
N HIS A 242 2.33 3.33 11.13
CA HIS A 242 2.96 4.07 10.02
C HIS A 242 4.01 3.20 9.34
N HIS A 243 3.74 2.82 8.09
CA HIS A 243 4.70 2.13 7.25
C HIS A 243 5.49 3.13 6.38
N LEU A 244 6.77 2.84 6.12
CA LEU A 244 7.63 3.64 5.25
C LEU A 244 7.37 3.40 3.75
N SER A 245 6.71 2.30 3.38
CA SER A 245 6.17 2.12 2.02
C SER A 245 4.71 2.56 1.92
N GLU A 246 4.30 2.98 0.73
CA GLU A 246 3.00 3.61 0.45
C GLU A 246 1.83 2.76 0.99
N THR A 247 1.04 3.29 1.92
CA THR A 247 -0.20 2.66 2.41
C THR A 247 -1.18 2.45 1.26
N ARG A 248 -1.61 1.20 1.02
CA ARG A 248 -2.50 0.85 -0.10
C ARG A 248 -3.92 0.45 0.35
N GLY A 249 -4.11 0.19 1.64
CA GLY A 249 -5.37 -0.13 2.28
C GLY A 249 -5.40 0.42 3.71
N LEU A 250 -6.60 0.60 4.27
CA LEU A 250 -6.77 1.03 5.66
C LEU A 250 -8.11 0.54 6.23
N CYS A 251 -8.02 -0.20 7.34
CA CYS A 251 -9.15 -0.55 8.19
C CYS A 251 -9.36 0.52 9.29
N LEU A 252 -10.44 1.29 9.16
CA LEU A 252 -10.77 2.41 10.05
C LEU A 252 -11.57 1.97 11.27
N SER A 253 -11.31 2.61 12.40
CA SER A 253 -12.07 2.43 13.64
C SER A 253 -12.62 3.74 14.21
N GLU A 254 -12.05 4.89 13.83
CA GLU A 254 -12.55 6.19 14.27
C GLU A 254 -13.54 6.81 13.26
N GLU A 255 -14.35 7.77 13.74
CA GLU A 255 -15.29 8.52 12.90
C GLU A 255 -14.54 9.58 12.07
N GLN A 256 -14.66 9.47 10.75
CA GLN A 256 -13.97 10.35 9.81
C GLN A 256 -14.84 10.68 8.58
N THR A 257 -14.61 11.83 7.94
CA THR A 257 -15.24 12.20 6.66
C THR A 257 -14.24 12.01 5.54
N ILE A 258 -14.52 11.10 4.61
CA ILE A 258 -13.53 10.66 3.63
C ILE A 258 -14.10 10.79 2.21
N PRO A 259 -13.35 11.39 1.27
CA PRO A 259 -13.76 11.45 -0.13
C PRO A 259 -13.60 10.07 -0.80
N ILE A 260 -14.73 9.45 -1.13
CA ILE A 260 -14.80 8.14 -1.80
C ILE A 260 -15.05 8.33 -3.30
N ILE A 261 -14.40 7.53 -4.13
CA ILE A 261 -14.58 7.56 -5.58
C ILE A 261 -15.88 6.86 -5.99
N HIS A 262 -16.72 7.60 -6.71
CA HIS A 262 -17.97 7.13 -7.30
C HIS A 262 -17.99 7.33 -8.82
N GLU A 263 -18.66 6.42 -9.53
CA GLU A 263 -18.97 6.56 -10.95
C GLU A 263 -20.30 7.31 -11.15
N ARG A 264 -20.34 8.27 -12.09
CA ARG A 264 -21.60 8.86 -12.57
C ARG A 264 -22.10 8.09 -13.79
N LYS A 265 -23.31 7.54 -13.73
CA LYS A 265 -24.06 7.14 -14.94
C LYS A 265 -24.34 8.40 -15.76
N HIS A 266 -23.84 8.51 -16.99
CA HIS A 266 -24.17 9.62 -17.88
C HIS A 266 -25.14 9.21 -18.99
N ILE A 267 -26.22 9.97 -19.13
CA ILE A 267 -27.13 9.99 -20.28
C ILE A 267 -26.53 10.97 -21.30
N GLY A 268 -26.06 10.47 -22.45
CA GLY A 268 -25.67 11.30 -23.60
C GLY A 268 -24.24 11.08 -24.14
N SER A 269 -24.11 11.24 -25.46
CA SER A 269 -23.04 10.73 -26.35
C SER A 269 -21.71 11.52 -26.34
N ARG A 270 -21.08 11.74 -25.17
CA ARG A 270 -19.68 12.19 -25.10
C ARG A 270 -19.01 11.65 -23.83
N SER A 271 -18.20 10.61 -23.99
CA SER A 271 -17.50 9.92 -22.91
C SER A 271 -16.26 10.72 -22.47
N ILE A 272 -16.33 11.35 -21.30
CA ILE A 272 -15.17 11.74 -20.50
C ILE A 272 -15.38 11.05 -19.16
N LEU A 273 -14.59 9.99 -18.87
CA LEU A 273 -14.57 9.30 -17.58
C LEU A 273 -14.07 10.26 -16.49
N LYS A 274 -14.97 11.09 -15.95
CA LYS A 274 -14.67 11.98 -14.83
C LYS A 274 -14.89 11.19 -13.54
N LEU A 275 -13.79 10.69 -12.95
CA LEU A 275 -13.79 10.21 -11.55
C LEU A 275 -14.27 11.37 -10.67
N LEU A 276 -15.38 11.18 -9.97
CA LEU A 276 -15.90 12.14 -9.01
C LEU A 276 -15.69 11.57 -7.62
N THR A 277 -15.08 12.36 -6.74
CA THR A 277 -14.99 12.08 -5.32
C THR A 277 -16.22 12.65 -4.63
N GLN A 278 -16.87 11.85 -3.79
CA GLN A 278 -17.96 12.30 -2.93
C GLN A 278 -17.51 12.16 -1.48
N GLN A 279 -17.59 13.23 -0.70
CA GLN A 279 -17.35 13.17 0.73
C GLN A 279 -18.42 12.30 1.39
N ARG A 280 -18.00 11.25 2.10
CA ARG A 280 -18.87 10.41 2.90
C ARG A 280 -18.46 10.50 4.35
N ARG A 281 -19.40 10.85 5.23
CA ARG A 281 -19.20 10.81 6.67
C ARG A 281 -19.34 9.37 7.17
N LEU A 282 -18.26 8.81 7.72
CA LEU A 282 -18.22 7.49 8.33
C LEU A 282 -18.45 7.65 9.84
N VAL A 283 -19.67 7.38 10.28
CA VAL A 283 -20.06 7.52 11.69
C VAL A 283 -19.64 6.28 12.47
N ARG A 284 -19.09 6.46 13.67
CA ARG A 284 -18.70 5.35 14.54
C ARG A 284 -19.94 4.69 15.15
N ASN A 285 -20.44 3.67 14.47
CA ASN A 285 -21.56 2.85 14.96
C ASN A 285 -21.09 1.52 15.55
N CYS A 286 -19.78 1.25 15.53
CA CYS A 286 -19.17 -0.05 15.78
C CYS A 286 -17.63 0.05 15.92
N GLU A 287 -16.95 -1.07 16.20
CA GLU A 287 -15.48 -1.14 16.38
C GLU A 287 -14.69 -0.92 15.08
N VAL A 288 -15.30 -1.20 13.93
CA VAL A 288 -14.69 -1.00 12.59
C VAL A 288 -15.64 -0.17 11.74
N THR A 289 -15.24 1.03 11.32
CA THR A 289 -16.11 2.01 10.66
C THR A 289 -16.12 1.88 9.14
N ALA A 290 -15.00 1.52 8.51
CA ALA A 290 -14.91 1.23 7.08
C ALA A 290 -13.58 0.54 6.71
N ILE A 291 -13.54 -0.05 5.53
CA ILE A 291 -12.30 -0.45 4.85
C ILE A 291 -12.11 0.44 3.62
N LEU A 292 -10.92 1.04 3.51
CA LEU A 292 -10.53 1.86 2.37
C LEU A 292 -9.43 1.18 1.57
N ILE A 293 -9.48 1.32 0.25
CA ILE A 293 -8.43 0.80 -0.64
C ILE A 293 -8.07 1.86 -1.69
N LEU A 294 -6.78 1.99 -1.95
CA LEU A 294 -6.25 2.89 -2.96
C LEU A 294 -6.73 2.47 -4.36
N TYR A 295 -7.25 3.42 -5.12
CA TYR A 295 -7.76 3.17 -6.47
C TYR A 295 -6.67 2.74 -7.47
N GLY A 296 -7.09 2.20 -8.61
CA GLY A 296 -6.22 1.93 -9.75
C GLY A 296 -5.34 0.68 -9.59
N LEU A 297 -5.52 -0.11 -8.54
CA LEU A 297 -4.77 -1.35 -8.35
C LEU A 297 -5.41 -2.53 -9.12
N PRO A 298 -4.63 -3.50 -9.63
CA PRO A 298 -5.14 -4.71 -10.25
C PRO A 298 -6.07 -5.50 -9.31
N ARG A 299 -7.05 -6.21 -9.86
CA ARG A 299 -8.06 -6.97 -9.12
C ARG A 299 -7.46 -7.89 -8.05
N LEU A 300 -6.46 -8.71 -8.39
CA LEU A 300 -5.84 -9.63 -7.44
C LEU A 300 -5.07 -8.88 -6.33
N LEU A 301 -4.35 -7.80 -6.65
CA LEU A 301 -3.67 -6.99 -5.63
C LEU A 301 -4.68 -6.27 -4.72
N THR A 302 -5.76 -5.76 -5.29
CA THR A 302 -6.85 -5.14 -4.53
C THR A 302 -7.47 -6.17 -3.58
N GLY A 303 -7.65 -7.42 -4.04
CA GLY A 303 -8.25 -8.48 -3.25
C GLY A 303 -7.36 -8.97 -2.13
N SER A 304 -6.04 -9.02 -2.33
CA SER A 304 -5.09 -9.35 -1.27
C SER A 304 -5.03 -8.27 -0.20
N ILE A 305 -5.00 -6.99 -0.61
CA ILE A 305 -5.10 -5.86 0.33
C ILE A 305 -6.43 -5.91 1.08
N LEU A 306 -7.54 -6.19 0.39
CA LEU A 306 -8.82 -6.30 1.05
C LEU A 306 -8.84 -7.44 2.07
N ALA A 307 -8.28 -8.61 1.75
CA ALA A 307 -8.19 -9.73 2.68
C ALA A 307 -7.33 -9.38 3.91
N HIS A 308 -6.24 -8.62 3.70
CA HIS A 308 -5.43 -8.05 4.78
C HIS A 308 -6.25 -7.14 5.69
N GLU A 309 -6.94 -6.13 5.14
CA GLU A 309 -7.76 -5.20 5.92
C GLU A 309 -8.97 -5.86 6.59
N MET A 310 -9.55 -6.87 5.95
CA MET A 310 -10.62 -7.67 6.54
C MET A 310 -10.13 -8.50 7.72
N MET A 311 -8.86 -8.92 7.73
CA MET A 311 -8.28 -9.62 8.88
C MET A 311 -8.12 -8.67 10.07
N HIS A 312 -7.62 -7.44 9.84
CA HIS A 312 -7.62 -6.38 10.84
C HIS A 312 -9.01 -6.16 11.44
N ALA A 313 -10.02 -6.05 10.56
CA ALA A 313 -11.41 -5.89 11.01
C ALA A 313 -11.91 -7.08 11.84
N TRP A 314 -11.59 -8.31 11.40
CA TRP A 314 -12.01 -9.52 12.09
C TRP A 314 -11.38 -9.63 13.49
N LEU A 315 -10.07 -9.37 13.62
CA LEU A 315 -9.37 -9.37 14.92
C LEU A 315 -10.02 -8.43 15.91
N ARG A 316 -10.34 -7.21 15.48
CA ARG A 316 -11.02 -6.20 16.32
C ARG A 316 -12.38 -6.69 16.77
N LEU A 317 -13.22 -7.13 15.83
CA LEU A 317 -14.57 -7.66 16.13
C LEU A 317 -14.59 -8.90 17.02
N GLN A 318 -13.51 -9.67 17.05
CA GLN A 318 -13.35 -10.82 17.96
C GLN A 318 -12.79 -10.44 19.33
N GLY A 319 -12.50 -9.15 19.58
CA GLY A 319 -11.98 -8.65 20.83
C GLY A 319 -10.55 -9.09 21.11
N TYR A 320 -9.70 -9.14 20.07
CA TYR A 320 -8.25 -9.31 20.29
C TYR A 320 -7.70 -8.08 21.04
N PRO A 321 -6.74 -8.27 21.96
CA PRO A 321 -6.07 -7.15 22.60
C PRO A 321 -5.20 -6.40 21.57
N ASN A 322 -4.66 -5.23 21.95
CA ASN A 322 -3.67 -4.56 21.13
C ASN A 322 -2.45 -5.46 20.96
N LEU A 323 -2.25 -5.97 19.75
CA LEU A 323 -1.15 -6.85 19.40
C LEU A 323 0.08 -6.01 19.06
N LYS A 324 1.26 -6.64 19.11
CA LYS A 324 2.45 -6.02 18.53
C LYS A 324 2.33 -6.00 17.01
N PRO A 325 2.90 -5.00 16.31
CA PRO A 325 2.79 -4.88 14.85
C PRO A 325 3.23 -6.15 14.11
N GLU A 326 4.29 -6.82 14.55
CA GLU A 326 4.80 -8.04 13.92
C GLU A 326 3.79 -9.20 13.97
N ILE A 327 2.91 -9.20 14.97
CA ILE A 327 1.89 -10.25 15.14
C ILE A 327 0.63 -9.89 14.36
N GLU A 328 0.15 -8.65 14.50
CA GLU A 328 -1.06 -8.17 13.81
C GLU A 328 -0.84 -8.14 12.30
N GLU A 329 0.21 -7.46 11.82
CA GLU A 329 0.51 -7.38 10.39
C GLU A 329 0.92 -8.72 9.82
N GLY A 330 1.65 -9.53 10.60
CA GLY A 330 2.05 -10.88 10.21
C GLY A 330 0.85 -11.78 9.88
N ILE A 331 -0.13 -11.87 10.79
CA ILE A 331 -1.32 -12.70 10.54
C ILE A 331 -2.20 -12.10 9.44
N CYS A 332 -2.30 -10.77 9.33
CA CYS A 332 -3.01 -10.12 8.23
C CYS A 332 -2.37 -10.43 6.86
N GLN A 333 -1.03 -10.47 6.77
CA GLN A 333 -0.32 -10.90 5.56
C GLN A 333 -0.55 -12.39 5.23
N VAL A 334 -0.63 -13.26 6.24
CA VAL A 334 -0.96 -14.68 6.02
C VAL A 334 -2.33 -14.82 5.35
N LEU A 335 -3.36 -14.10 5.81
CA LEU A 335 -4.68 -14.15 5.19
C LEU A 335 -4.68 -13.59 3.76
N ALA A 336 -3.91 -12.54 3.49
CA ALA A 336 -3.73 -12.00 2.14
C ALA A 336 -3.07 -13.02 1.19
N HIS A 337 -2.02 -13.70 1.66
CA HIS A 337 -1.30 -14.74 0.93
C HIS A 337 -2.17 -15.98 0.67
N MET A 338 -2.89 -16.46 1.69
CA MET A 338 -3.84 -17.56 1.57
C MET A 338 -4.94 -17.25 0.55
N TRP A 339 -5.49 -16.02 0.57
CA TRP A 339 -6.49 -15.61 -0.41
C TRP A 339 -5.92 -15.63 -1.83
N LEU A 340 -4.74 -15.05 -2.07
CA LEU A 340 -4.08 -15.06 -3.38
C LEU A 340 -3.86 -16.49 -3.88
N LYS A 341 -3.27 -17.37 -3.06
CA LYS A 341 -3.05 -18.78 -3.40
C LYS A 341 -4.35 -19.49 -3.77
N SER A 342 -5.45 -19.21 -3.06
CA SER A 342 -6.75 -19.79 -3.38
C SER A 342 -7.20 -19.43 -4.81
N LYS A 343 -6.93 -18.21 -5.27
CA LYS A 343 -7.31 -17.76 -6.61
C LYS A 343 -6.41 -18.34 -7.69
N ILE A 344 -5.12 -18.50 -7.43
CA ILE A 344 -4.18 -19.07 -8.40
C ILE A 344 -4.33 -20.60 -8.52
N ASN A 345 -4.53 -21.30 -7.40
CA ASN A 345 -4.60 -22.77 -7.38
C ASN A 345 -5.90 -23.34 -7.97
N VAL A 346 -7.01 -22.59 -7.94
CA VAL A 346 -8.29 -22.99 -8.59
C VAL A 346 -8.11 -23.20 -10.11
N GLY A 347 -7.07 -22.63 -10.72
CA GLY A 347 -6.74 -22.84 -12.14
C GLY A 347 -5.84 -24.04 -12.45
N SER A 348 -5.28 -24.73 -11.45
CA SER A 348 -4.33 -25.84 -11.62
C SER A 348 -4.96 -27.22 -11.38
N GLU A 349 -6.00 -27.31 -10.55
CA GLU A 349 -6.68 -28.58 -10.27
C GLU A 349 -7.41 -29.16 -11.48
N THR A 350 -7.81 -28.32 -12.46
CA THR A 350 -8.47 -28.77 -13.69
C THR A 350 -7.54 -29.52 -14.65
N ALA A 351 -6.22 -29.42 -14.50
CA ALA A 351 -5.26 -30.19 -15.31
C ALA A 351 -4.94 -31.58 -14.69
N MET A 352 -5.05 -31.73 -13.37
CA MET A 352 -4.79 -33.00 -12.68
C MET A 352 -6.04 -33.87 -12.51
N ALA A 353 -7.24 -33.28 -12.49
CA ALA A 353 -8.50 -34.02 -12.39
C ALA A 353 -8.83 -34.89 -13.64
N ALA A 354 -8.14 -34.67 -14.77
CA ALA A 354 -8.28 -35.51 -15.96
C ALA A 354 -7.55 -36.87 -15.86
N ALA A 355 -6.70 -37.08 -14.83
CA ALA A 355 -5.83 -38.25 -14.72
C ALA A 355 -6.15 -39.19 -13.54
N SER A 356 -7.21 -38.96 -12.76
CA SER A 356 -7.54 -39.86 -11.64
C SER A 356 -9.05 -39.92 -11.39
N SER A 357 -9.68 -40.92 -12.01
CA SER A 357 -11.04 -41.35 -11.68
C SER A 357 -11.00 -42.23 -10.41
N SER A 358 -11.33 -41.66 -9.25
CA SER A 358 -12.04 -42.39 -8.18
C SER A 358 -12.62 -41.44 -7.12
N SER A 359 -13.95 -41.51 -7.03
CA SER A 359 -14.87 -41.07 -5.97
C SER A 359 -14.32 -40.38 -4.70
N SER A 360 -14.73 -39.12 -4.47
CA SER A 360 -15.10 -38.60 -3.14
C SER A 360 -15.96 -37.33 -3.29
N LEU A 361 -17.05 -37.28 -2.53
CA LEU A 361 -18.07 -36.22 -2.51
C LEU A 361 -17.44 -34.86 -2.18
N ARG A 362 -17.50 -33.90 -3.12
CA ARG A 362 -17.24 -32.48 -2.87
C ARG A 362 -18.45 -31.64 -3.27
N PRO A 363 -18.74 -30.52 -2.59
CA PRO A 363 -19.91 -29.70 -2.87
C PRO A 363 -19.85 -29.10 -4.29
N PRO A 364 -20.98 -28.79 -4.93
CA PRO A 364 -20.96 -28.17 -6.24
C PRO A 364 -20.48 -26.72 -6.10
N CYS A 365 -19.23 -26.45 -6.48
CA CYS A 365 -18.74 -25.10 -6.67
C CYS A 365 -19.55 -24.47 -7.81
N SER A 366 -20.14 -23.32 -7.55
CA SER A 366 -20.99 -22.57 -8.48
C SER A 366 -20.23 -22.23 -9.77
N ASN A 367 -20.84 -22.55 -10.92
CA ASN A 367 -20.36 -22.32 -12.29
C ASN A 367 -20.26 -20.83 -12.69
N LYS A 368 -19.56 -19.98 -11.93
CA LYS A 368 -19.33 -18.56 -12.27
C LYS A 368 -17.90 -18.06 -12.09
N ASP A 369 -16.93 -18.93 -11.84
CA ASP A 369 -15.52 -18.52 -11.82
C ASP A 369 -14.98 -18.40 -13.24
N LYS A 370 -14.92 -17.14 -13.72
CA LYS A 370 -14.27 -16.79 -14.97
C LYS A 370 -12.81 -17.25 -14.89
N LYS A 371 -12.41 -18.22 -15.73
CA LYS A 371 -11.04 -18.73 -15.80
C LYS A 371 -10.05 -17.56 -15.88
N LEU A 372 -9.15 -17.46 -14.91
CA LEU A 372 -8.11 -16.42 -14.87
C LEU A 372 -7.25 -16.51 -16.14
N SER A 373 -6.96 -15.36 -16.74
CA SER A 373 -6.05 -15.26 -17.86
C SER A 373 -4.61 -15.59 -17.41
N GLU A 374 -3.76 -16.03 -18.34
CA GLU A 374 -2.37 -16.36 -18.02
C GLU A 374 -1.59 -15.16 -17.46
N ILE A 375 -1.87 -13.96 -17.96
CA ILE A 375 -1.27 -12.72 -17.48
C ILE A 375 -1.74 -12.43 -16.04
N GLU A 376 -3.04 -12.57 -15.77
CA GLU A 376 -3.58 -12.36 -14.43
C GLU A 376 -3.02 -13.37 -13.41
N LYS A 377 -2.82 -14.62 -13.83
CA LYS A 377 -2.14 -15.64 -13.00
C LYS A 377 -0.71 -15.24 -12.66
N LYS A 378 0.10 -14.85 -13.65
CA LYS A 378 1.47 -14.37 -13.42
C LYS A 378 1.53 -13.13 -12.53
N LEU A 379 0.56 -12.22 -12.65
CA LEU A 379 0.45 -11.08 -11.74
C LEU A 379 0.17 -11.54 -10.31
N GLY A 380 -0.72 -12.51 -10.11
CA GLY A 380 -0.98 -13.06 -8.79
C GLY A 380 0.23 -13.78 -8.19
N GLU A 381 0.98 -14.54 -8.97
CA GLU A 381 2.26 -15.14 -8.55
C GLU A 381 3.29 -14.06 -8.16
N CYS A 382 3.35 -12.95 -8.92
CA CYS A 382 4.19 -11.80 -8.57
C CYS A 382 3.81 -11.22 -7.20
N PHE A 383 2.52 -11.04 -6.93
CA PHE A 383 2.04 -10.48 -5.65
C PHE A 383 2.26 -11.45 -4.48
N ILE A 384 2.10 -12.75 -4.69
CA ILE A 384 2.48 -13.79 -3.71
C ILE A 384 3.96 -13.63 -3.36
N ARG A 385 4.83 -13.48 -4.38
CA ARG A 385 6.26 -13.36 -4.17
C ARG A 385 6.65 -12.07 -3.45
N GLN A 386 5.94 -10.97 -3.70
CA GLN A 386 6.14 -9.71 -2.99
C GLN A 386 5.87 -9.86 -1.48
N ILE A 387 4.82 -10.58 -1.08
CA ILE A 387 4.55 -10.86 0.35
C ILE A 387 5.65 -11.74 0.94
N GLU A 388 6.06 -12.81 0.24
CA GLU A 388 7.07 -13.75 0.74
C GLU A 388 8.46 -13.13 0.92
N LEU A 389 8.82 -12.20 0.04
CA LEU A 389 10.12 -11.54 0.02
C LEU A 389 10.13 -10.16 0.69
N ASP A 390 9.03 -9.75 1.32
CA ASP A 390 8.97 -8.49 2.05
C ASP A 390 10.07 -8.48 3.13
N ALA A 391 10.93 -7.47 3.08
CA ALA A 391 12.08 -7.32 3.98
C ALA A 391 11.72 -6.58 5.28
N SER A 392 10.51 -6.05 5.39
CA SER A 392 10.08 -5.32 6.58
C SER A 392 9.93 -6.25 7.79
N GLN A 393 10.24 -5.70 8.97
CA GLN A 393 10.15 -6.44 10.22
C GLN A 393 8.70 -6.81 10.58
N ALA A 394 7.77 -5.85 10.50
CA ALA A 394 6.38 -6.09 10.90
C ALA A 394 5.62 -6.96 9.89
N TYR A 395 5.70 -6.64 8.58
CA TYR A 395 4.94 -7.37 7.56
C TYR A 395 5.69 -8.61 7.07
N GLY A 396 6.96 -8.47 6.70
CA GLY A 396 7.76 -9.55 6.14
C GLY A 396 8.16 -10.63 7.13
N ASP A 397 8.87 -10.27 8.21
CA ASP A 397 9.25 -11.24 9.25
C ASP A 397 8.00 -11.78 9.97
N GLY A 398 7.05 -10.89 10.28
CA GLY A 398 5.75 -11.26 10.85
C GLY A 398 5.01 -12.28 9.99
N PHE A 399 4.96 -12.09 8.67
CA PHE A 399 4.38 -13.06 7.73
C PHE A 399 5.12 -14.40 7.78
N ARG A 400 6.45 -14.40 7.73
CA ARG A 400 7.24 -15.65 7.73
C ARG A 400 6.99 -16.48 8.99
N VAL A 401 6.95 -15.85 10.15
CA VAL A 401 6.65 -16.52 11.43
C VAL A 401 5.18 -16.97 11.49
N GLY A 402 4.26 -16.10 11.06
CA GLY A 402 2.82 -16.40 11.02
C GLY A 402 2.47 -17.56 10.09
N GLU A 403 3.02 -17.58 8.88
CA GLU A 403 2.82 -18.64 7.90
C GLU A 403 3.39 -19.96 8.40
N GLN A 404 4.55 -19.93 9.08
CA GLN A 404 5.12 -21.11 9.72
C GLN A 404 4.19 -21.66 10.81
N ALA A 405 3.65 -20.79 11.67
CA ALA A 405 2.70 -21.15 12.72
C ALA A 405 1.40 -21.73 12.14
N VAL A 406 0.79 -21.06 11.17
CA VAL A 406 -0.45 -21.51 10.51
C VAL A 406 -0.23 -22.83 9.77
N SER A 407 0.91 -23.00 9.09
CA SER A 407 1.26 -24.26 8.41
C SER A 407 1.45 -25.43 9.38
N LYS A 408 1.99 -25.16 10.58
CA LYS A 408 2.31 -26.19 11.58
C LYS A 408 1.10 -26.56 12.44
N TYR A 409 0.31 -25.58 12.86
CA TYR A 409 -0.74 -25.74 13.86
C TYR A 409 -2.16 -25.58 13.32
N GLY A 410 -2.32 -24.99 12.13
CA GLY A 410 -3.61 -24.58 11.59
C GLY A 410 -3.94 -23.13 11.95
N LEU A 411 -4.80 -22.51 11.13
CA LEU A 411 -5.18 -21.10 11.28
C LEU A 411 -5.92 -20.86 12.60
N LYS A 412 -6.89 -21.71 12.92
CA LYS A 412 -7.74 -21.54 14.11
C LYS A 412 -6.93 -21.64 15.39
N GLU A 413 -6.09 -22.66 15.51
CA GLU A 413 -5.24 -22.90 16.67
C GLU A 413 -4.21 -21.78 16.86
N THR A 414 -3.67 -21.26 15.74
CA THR A 414 -2.75 -20.12 15.75
C THR A 414 -3.45 -18.86 16.28
N LEU A 415 -4.67 -18.58 15.80
CA LEU A 415 -5.49 -17.46 16.24
C LEU A 415 -5.89 -17.57 17.72
N ASP A 416 -6.36 -18.75 18.15
CA ASP A 416 -6.69 -19.04 19.55
C ASP A 416 -5.46 -18.82 20.45
N HIS A 417 -4.26 -19.20 19.99
CA HIS A 417 -3.01 -18.92 20.71
C HIS A 417 -2.68 -17.43 20.76
N ILE A 418 -2.69 -16.71 19.64
CA ILE A 418 -2.45 -15.26 19.58
C ILE A 418 -3.39 -14.52 20.53
N LYS A 419 -4.66 -14.91 20.59
CA LYS A 419 -5.64 -14.29 21.49
C LYS A 419 -5.26 -14.42 22.97
N LEU A 420 -4.67 -15.56 23.34
CA LEU A 420 -4.29 -15.87 24.72
C LEU A 420 -2.93 -15.31 25.12
N THR A 421 -1.94 -15.36 24.22
CA THR A 421 -0.53 -15.10 24.52
C THR A 421 0.02 -13.83 23.87
N GLN A 422 -0.71 -13.25 22.91
CA GLN A 422 -0.29 -12.11 22.09
C GLN A 422 0.98 -12.35 21.26
N THR A 423 1.32 -13.62 21.01
CA THR A 423 2.48 -14.04 20.21
C THR A 423 2.08 -15.14 19.24
N PHE A 424 2.91 -15.42 18.23
CA PHE A 424 2.76 -16.65 17.44
C PHE A 424 3.17 -17.89 18.24
N PRO A 425 2.52 -19.04 18.03
CA PRO A 425 3.00 -20.31 18.58
C PRO A 425 4.29 -20.76 17.86
N LEU A 426 5.34 -21.09 18.62
CA LEU A 426 6.64 -21.56 18.12
C LEU A 426 6.64 -23.05 17.73
#